data_AF-A0A6B2EF57-F1
#
_entry.id   AF-A0A6B2EF57-F1
#
_cell.length_a   1.000
_cell.length_b   1.000
_cell.length_c   1.000
_cell.angle_alpha   90.00
_cell.angle_beta   90.00
_cell.angle_gamma   90.00
#
_symmetry.space_group_name_H-M   'P 1'
#
loop_
_entity.id
_entity.type
_entity.pdbx_description
1 polymer ?
#
loop_
_entity_poly.entity_id
_entity_poly.type
_entity_poly.pdbx_seq_one_letter_code
_entity_poly.pdbx_strand_id
1 'polypeptide(L)' 'MGVFILCWLPFFLWYVITTLCGDACPCPDIVVAILFWIGYFNSTLNPLIYAYFNRDFREAFKNTLEC' A
#
# COMPACT_ATOMS: atom_id res chain seq x y z
N MET A 1 9.35 5.14 3.42
CA MET A 1 9.36 4.07 4.45
C MET A 1 8.04 3.94 5.20
N GLY A 2 7.47 5.02 5.77
CA GLY A 2 6.21 4.92 6.53
C GLY A 2 5.02 4.34 5.74
N VAL A 3 4.82 4.79 4.50
CA VAL A 3 3.75 4.27 3.63
C VAL A 3 3.94 2.80 3.27
N PHE A 4 5.19 2.36 3.12
CA PHE A 4 5.48 0.95 2.87
C PHE A 4 5.02 0.08 4.03
N ILE A 5 5.31 0.50 5.26
CA ILE A 5 4.87 -0.21 6.47
C ILE A 5 3.34 -0.18 6.56
N LEU A 6 2.69 0.96 6.35
CA LEU A 6 1.23 1.08 6.45
C LEU A 6 0.47 0.19 5.45
N CYS A 7 0.95 0.07 4.22
CA CYS A 7 0.31 -0.76 3.20
C CYS A 7 0.54 -2.27 3.40
N TRP A 8 1.69 -2.67 3.95
CA TRP A 8 2.05 -4.10 4.10
C TRP A 8 1.74 -4.67 5.48
N LEU A 9 1.71 -3.85 6.53
CA LEU A 9 1.42 -4.28 7.90
C LEU A 9 0.11 -5.08 8.02
N PRO A 10 -1.03 -4.67 7.45
CA PRO A 10 -2.26 -5.46 7.55
C PRO A 10 -2.15 -6.83 6.87
N PHE A 11 -1.41 -6.94 5.76
CA PHE A 11 -1.14 -8.24 5.11
C PHE A 11 -0.26 -9.13 5.98
N PHE A 12 0.82 -8.59 6.54
CA PHE A 12 1.71 -9.36 7.43
C PHE A 12 1.02 -9.82 8.71
N LEU A 13 0.21 -8.95 9.33
CA LEU A 13 -0.58 -9.30 10.50
C LEU A 13 -1.57 -10.41 10.19
N TRP A 14 -2.32 -10.27 9.10
CA TRP A 14 -3.25 -11.30 8.64
C TRP A 14 -2.53 -12.64 8.42
N TYR A 15 -1.42 -12.64 7.68
CA TYR A 15 -0.64 -13.84 7.37
C TYR A 15 -0.16 -14.57 8.63
N VAL A 16 0.36 -13.83 9.62
CA VAL A 16 0.79 -14.40 10.90
C VAL A 16 -0.39 -14.96 11.68
N ILE A 17 -1.52 -14.24 11.75
CA ILE A 17 -2.72 -14.69 12.46
C ILE A 17 -3.30 -15.96 11.82
N THR A 18 -3.42 -16.03 10.50
CA THR A 18 -3.93 -17.23 9.81
C THR A 18 -3.00 -18.42 9.98
N THR A 19 -1.69 -18.20 9.99
CA THR A 19 -0.72 -19.29 10.19
C THR A 19 -0.75 -19.82 11.63
N LEU A 20 -0.96 -18.95 12.62
CA LEU A 20 -1.05 -19.34 14.02
C LEU A 20 -2.40 -19.97 14.40
N CYS A 21 -3.48 -19.48 13.79
CA CYS A 21 -4.85 -19.92 14.10
C CYS A 21 -5.28 -21.15 13.28
N GLY A 22 -4.67 -21.38 12.11
CA GLY A 22 -5.00 -22.52 11.24
C GLY A 22 -6.48 -22.58 10.88
N ASP A 23 -7.08 -23.77 10.95
CA ASP A 23 -8.49 -24.01 10.62
C ASP A 23 -9.47 -23.35 11.60
N ALA A 24 -9.02 -22.85 12.75
CA ALA A 24 -9.87 -22.17 13.73
C ALA A 24 -10.26 -20.74 13.29
N CYS A 25 -9.55 -20.16 12.31
CA CYS A 25 -9.85 -18.84 11.77
C CYS A 25 -10.12 -18.91 10.26
N PRO A 26 -11.34 -19.30 9.84
CA PRO A 26 -11.71 -19.24 8.43
C PRO A 26 -11.70 -17.79 7.95
N CYS A 27 -10.84 -17.48 6.98
CA CYS A 27 -10.76 -16.14 6.42
C CYS A 27 -11.43 -16.10 5.04
N PRO A 28 -12.41 -15.21 4.82
CA PRO A 28 -13.05 -15.07 3.52
C PRO A 28 -12.07 -14.60 2.43
N ASP A 29 -12.20 -15.14 1.21
CA ASP A 29 -11.36 -14.77 0.06
C ASP A 29 -11.35 -13.26 -0.23
N ILE A 30 -12.46 -12.59 0.07
CA ILE A 30 -12.58 -11.14 -0.11
C ILE A 30 -11.62 -10.35 0.80
N VAL A 31 -11.32 -10.85 2.01
CA VAL A 31 -10.35 -10.23 2.91
C VAL A 31 -8.96 -10.31 2.32
N VAL A 32 -8.60 -11.48 1.76
CA VAL A 32 -7.32 -11.69 1.08
C VAL A 32 -7.20 -10.74 -0.11
N ALA A 33 -8.23 -10.66 -0.94
CA ALA A 33 -8.25 -9.75 -2.09
C ALA A 33 -8.01 -8.29 -1.67
N ILE A 34 -8.74 -7.80 -0.65
CA ILE A 34 -8.59 -6.43 -0.15
C ILE A 34 -7.16 -6.17 0.37
N LEU A 35 -6.57 -7.12 1.10
CA LEU A 35 -5.20 -6.98 1.61
C LEU A 35 -4.17 -6.86 0.50
N PHE A 36 -4.29 -7.68 -0.55
CA PHE A 36 -3.42 -7.59 -1.73
C PHE A 36 -3.62 -6.27 -2.49
N TRP A 37 -4.86 -5.79 -2.64
CA TRP A 37 -5.13 -4.50 -3.25
C TRP A 37 -4.51 -3.32 -2.49
N ILE A 38 -4.53 -3.34 -1.16
CA ILE A 38 -3.84 -2.34 -0.32
C ILE A 38 -2.31 -2.42 -0.52
N GLY A 39 -1.77 -3.63 -0.63
CA GLY A 39 -0.36 -3.85 -0.96
C GLY A 39 0.02 -3.28 -2.33
N TYR A 40 -0.81 -3.49 -3.35
CA TYR A 40 -0.58 -2.92 -4.69
C TYR A 40 -0.69 -1.38 -4.71
N PHE A 41 -1.56 -0.81 -3.89
CA PHE A 41 -1.71 0.64 -3.77
C PHE A 41 -0.42 1.32 -3.28
N ASN A 42 0.42 0.62 -2.52
CA ASN A 42 1.74 1.10 -2.09
C ASN A 42 2.60 1.62 -3.25
N SER A 43 2.63 0.90 -4.37
CA SER A 43 3.42 1.28 -5.54
C SER A 43 2.93 2.58 -6.18
N THR A 44 1.62 2.86 -6.10
CA THR A 44 1.02 4.10 -6.60
C THR A 44 1.24 5.29 -5.66
N LEU A 45 1.43 5.03 -4.37
CA LEU A 45 1.67 6.07 -3.38
C LEU A 45 3.09 6.64 -3.44
N ASN A 46 4.08 5.88 -3.93
CA ASN A 46 5.44 6.38 -4.08
C ASN A 46 5.50 7.69 -4.90
N PRO A 47 5.03 7.76 -6.16
CA PRO A 47 5.03 9.01 -6.94
C PRO A 47 4.16 10.12 -6.32
N LEU A 48 3.05 9.77 -5.65
CA LEU A 48 2.20 10.75 -4.94
C LEU A 48 2.92 11.41 -3.76
N ILE A 49 3.67 10.64 -2.97
CA ILE A 49 4.48 11.16 -1.86
C ILE A 49 5.54 12.11 -2.40
N TYR A 50 6.23 11.74 -3.49
CA TYR A 50 7.22 12.62 -4.12
C TYR A 50 6.59 13.89 -4.70
N ALA A 51 5.44 13.78 -5.37
CA ALA A 51 4.75 14.94 -5.93
C ALA A 51 4.20 15.91 -4.87
N TYR A 52 3.79 15.40 -3.70
CA TYR A 52 3.20 16.24 -2.65
C TYR A 52 4.24 16.80 -1.66
N PHE A 53 5.21 15.99 -1.25
CA PHE A 53 6.20 16.38 -0.22
C PHE A 53 7.49 16.96 -0.80
N ASN A 54 7.80 16.76 -2.07
CA ASN A 54 8.98 17.37 -2.70
C ASN A 54 8.57 18.50 -3.65
N ARG A 55 8.89 19.75 -3.30
CA ARG A 55 8.56 20.93 -4.11
C ARG A 55 9.20 20.86 -5.49
N ASP A 56 10.44 20.36 -5.59
CA ASP A 56 11.16 20.22 -6.86
C ASP A 56 10.47 19.20 -7.80
N PHE A 57 9.97 18.09 -7.24
CA PHE A 57 9.20 17.12 -8.01
C PHE A 57 7.83 17.66 -8.42
N ARG A 58 7.18 18.45 -7.56
CA ARG A 58 5.89 19.09 -7.87
C ARG A 58 6.00 20.07 -9.03
N GLU A 59 7.09 20.83 -9.07
CA GLU A 59 7.36 21.80 -10.13
C GLU A 59 7.71 21.11 -11.45
N ALA A 60 8.50 20.03 -11.42
CA ALA A 60 8.73 19.18 -12.59
C ALA A 60 7.45 18.51 -13.11
N PHE A 61 6.57 18.03 -12.22
CA PHE A 61 5.28 17.43 -12.61
C PHE A 61 4.34 18.46 -13.22
N LYS A 62 4.29 19.68 -12.68
CA LYS A 62 3.55 20.81 -13.27
C LYS A 62 4.07 21.13 -14.67
N ASN A 63 5.37 21.28 -14.85
CA ASN A 63 5.97 21.57 -16.16
C ASN A 63 5.78 20.44 -17.19
N THR A 64 5.54 19.19 -16.74
CA THR A 64 5.27 18.06 -17.64
C THR A 64 3.79 17.97 -18.04
N LEU A 65 2.87 18.40 -17.14
CA LEU A 65 1.42 18.38 -17.38
C LEU A 65 0.88 19.67 -18.02
N GLU A 66 1.50 20.81 -17.70
CA GLU A 66 1.29 22.10 -18.34
C GLU A 66 2.22 22.16 -19.56
N CYS A 67 1.81 21.54 -20.67
CA CYS A 67 2.35 21.86 -21.99
C CYS A 67 2.00 23.31 -22.37
#